data_AF-A0A3N5WD28-F1
#
_entry.id   AF-A0A3N5WD28-F1
#
_cell.length_a   1.000
_cell.length_b   1.000
_cell.length_c   1.000
_cell.angle_alpha   90.00
_cell.angle_beta   90.00
_cell.angle_gamma   90.00
#
_symmetry.space_group_name_H-M   'P 1'
#
loop_
_entity.id
_entity.type
_entity.pdbx_description
1 polymer ?
#
loop_
_entity_poly.entity_id
_entity_poly.type
_entity_poly.pdbx_seq_one_letter_code
_entity_poly.pdbx_strand_id
1 'polypeptide(L)' 'MNTETNFMPGPRIVVVGVTGTDKTTISARLERILDLPHIELDALHWQPNWVMTEREVFRQLVVQALSGPA' A
#
# COMPACT_ATOMS: atom_id res chain seq x y z
N MET A 1 26.56 0.61 -24.66
CA MET A 1 25.17 0.35 -25.08
C MET A 1 24.43 -0.04 -23.81
N ASN A 2 23.73 0.91 -23.19
CA ASN A 2 23.07 0.69 -21.91
C ASN A 2 21.72 0.06 -22.20
N THR A 3 21.55 -1.18 -21.78
CA THR A 3 20.25 -1.85 -21.74
C THR A 3 19.41 -1.16 -20.68
N GLU A 4 18.56 -0.22 -21.09
CA GLU A 4 17.43 0.22 -20.27
C GLU A 4 16.51 -1.00 -20.12
N THR A 5 16.65 -1.70 -19.00
CA THR A 5 15.72 -2.74 -18.61
C THR A 5 14.37 -2.06 -18.41
N ASN A 6 13.45 -2.24 -19.36
CA ASN A 6 12.10 -1.70 -19.26
C ASN A 6 11.43 -2.32 -18.01
N PHE A 7 11.39 -1.56 -16.92
CA PHE A 7 10.77 -2.00 -15.68
C PHE A 7 9.26 -1.83 -15.81
N MET A 8 8.57 -2.94 -16.05
CA MET A 8 7.13 -3.00 -15.88
C MET A 8 6.86 -3.46 -14.44
N PRO A 9 6.37 -2.59 -13.54
CA PRO A 9 6.00 -3.03 -12.19
C PRO A 9 4.92 -4.11 -12.27
N GLY A 10 4.90 -4.98 -11.26
CA GLY A 10 3.78 -5.90 -11.07
C GLY A 10 2.47 -5.13 -10.81
N PRO A 11 1.33 -5.84 -10.77
CA PRO A 11 0.00 -5.24 -10.67
C PRO A 11 -0.27 -4.50 -9.35
N ARG A 12 0.64 -4.61 -8.37
CA ARG A 12 0.52 -3.96 -7.05
C ARG A 12 1.83 -3.33 -6.66
N ILE A 13 1.74 -2.14 -6.08
CA ILE A 13 2.89 -1.39 -5.56
C ILE A 13 2.81 -1.41 -4.04
N VAL A 14 3.86 -1.90 -3.39
CA VAL A 14 3.99 -1.86 -1.93
C VAL A 14 5.02 -0.80 -1.56
N VAL A 15 4.62 0.21 -0.78
CA VAL A 15 5.49 1.28 -0.33
C VAL A 15 5.91 1.02 1.12
N VAL A 16 7.20 0.73 1.35
CA VAL A 16 7.76 0.43 2.68
C VAL A 16 8.96 1.32 2.95
N GLY A 17 9.20 1.67 4.21
CA GLY A 17 10.30 2.52 4.63
C GLY A 17 10.13 2.98 6.07
N VAL A 18 11.19 3.54 6.65
CA VAL A 18 11.20 3.97 8.06
C VAL A 18 10.27 5.17 8.32
N THR A 19 9.93 5.43 9.57
CA THR A 19 9.11 6.59 9.94
C THR A 19 9.79 7.90 9.51
N GLY A 20 9.02 8.85 8.98
CA GLY A 20 9.54 10.15 8.56
C GLY A 20 10.16 10.21 7.16
N THR A 21 10.02 9.16 6.33
CA THR A 21 10.53 9.16 4.93
C THR A 21 9.48 9.51 3.88
N ASP A 22 8.41 10.22 4.25
CA ASP A 22 7.38 10.70 3.33
C ASP A 22 6.66 9.61 2.50
N LYS A 23 6.50 8.40 3.06
CA LYS A 23 5.78 7.30 2.41
C LYS A 23 4.36 7.69 2.01
N THR A 24 3.61 8.33 2.91
CA THR A 24 2.25 8.80 2.62
C THR A 24 2.24 9.80 1.46
N THR A 25 3.26 10.66 1.36
CA THR A 25 3.39 11.62 0.26
C THR A 25 3.65 10.92 -1.07
N ILE A 26 4.57 9.95 -1.12
CA ILE A 26 4.84 9.22 -2.37
C ILE A 26 3.66 8.33 -2.78
N SER A 27 3.00 7.66 -1.83
CA SER A 27 1.81 6.84 -2.12
C SER A 27 0.66 7.68 -2.69
N ALA A 28 0.35 8.84 -2.08
CA ALA A 28 -0.66 9.76 -2.61
C ALA A 28 -0.28 10.36 -3.97
N ARG A 29 1.02 10.49 -4.27
CA ARG A 29 1.48 10.91 -5.59
C ARG A 29 1.32 9.80 -6.63
N LEU A 30 1.64 8.55 -6.27
CA LEU A 30 1.47 7.39 -7.15
C LEU A 30 0.00 7.15 -7.48
N GLU A 31 -0.90 7.23 -6.49
CA GLU A 31 -2.36 7.19 -6.69
C GLU A 31 -2.79 8.15 -7.79
N ARG A 32 -2.40 9.43 -7.70
CA ARG A 32 -2.80 10.45 -8.69
C ARG A 32 -2.19 10.25 -10.08
N ILE A 33 -0.95 9.76 -10.16
CA ILE A 33 -0.25 9.58 -11.44
C ILE A 33 -0.77 8.34 -12.18
N LEU A 34 -1.06 7.28 -11.44
CA LEU A 34 -1.42 5.97 -11.99
C LEU A 34 -2.93 5.70 -11.96
N ASP A 35 -3.71 6.57 -11.31
CA ASP A 35 -5.16 6.41 -11.09
C ASP A 35 -5.48 5.08 -10.39
N LEU A 36 -4.72 4.79 -9.32
CA LEU A 36 -4.82 3.53 -8.55
C LEU A 36 -5.32 3.78 -7.12
N PRO A 37 -6.15 2.88 -6.56
CA PRO A 37 -6.57 2.97 -5.16
C PRO A 37 -5.37 2.99 -4.20
N HIS A 38 -5.40 3.90 -3.24
CA HIS A 38 -4.43 3.96 -2.15
C HIS A 38 -5.00 3.29 -0.89
N ILE A 39 -4.30 2.26 -0.39
CA ILE A 39 -4.69 1.48 0.79
C ILE A 39 -3.62 1.63 1.87
N GLU A 40 -3.97 2.25 2.99
CA GLU A 40 -3.10 2.39 4.16
C GLU A 40 -3.28 1.20 5.10
N LEU A 41 -2.32 0.27 5.13
CA LEU A 41 -2.41 -0.93 5.98
C LEU A 41 -2.48 -0.59 7.48
N ASP A 42 -1.84 0.50 7.90
CA ASP A 42 -1.88 0.96 9.28
C ASP A 42 -3.31 1.32 9.72
N ALA A 43 -4.14 1.84 8.81
CA ALA A 43 -5.54 2.16 9.12
C ALA A 43 -6.41 0.90 9.33
N LEU A 44 -6.00 -0.25 8.81
CA LEU A 44 -6.66 -1.55 9.05
C LEU A 44 -6.11 -2.24 10.30
N HIS A 45 -4.85 -1.97 10.63
CA HIS A 45 -4.16 -2.61 11.75
C HIS A 45 -4.51 -1.97 13.09
N TRP A 46 -4.76 -0.65 13.11
CA TRP A 46 -5.03 0.09 14.35
C TRP A 46 -6.50 0.49 14.47
N GLN A 47 -7.14 0.01 15.53
CA GLN A 47 -8.48 0.41 15.95
C GLN A 47 -8.44 1.70 16.78
N PRO A 48 -9.61 2.32 17.07
CA PRO A 48 -9.68 3.41 18.03
C PRO A 48 -8.96 3.07 19.35
N ASN A 49 -8.34 4.07 19.95
CA ASN A 49 -7.48 3.92 21.14
C ASN A 49 -6.22 3.08 20.93
N TRP A 50 -5.73 2.96 19.70
CA TRP A 50 -4.47 2.27 19.37
C TRP A 50 -4.47 0.78 19.74
N VAL A 51 -5.65 0.15 19.67
CA VAL A 51 -5.77 -1.29 19.87
C VAL A 51 -5.45 -2.00 18.56
N MET A 52 -4.55 -2.99 18.60
CA MET A 52 -4.24 -3.79 17.41
C MET A 52 -5.45 -4.63 17.01
N THR A 53 -5.78 -4.62 15.73
CA THR A 53 -6.75 -5.56 15.15
C THR A 53 -6.20 -6.98 15.25
N GLU A 54 -7.04 -7.92 15.70
CA GLU A 54 -6.69 -9.34 15.75
C GLU A 54 -6.15 -9.83 14.40
N ARG A 55 -5.09 -10.63 14.45
CA ARG A 55 -4.26 -10.91 13.25
C ARG A 55 -5.04 -11.53 12.09
N GLU A 56 -5.99 -12.43 12.37
CA GLU A 56 -6.83 -13.04 11.32
C GLU A 56 -7.85 -12.05 10.76
N VAL A 57 -8.40 -11.17 11.60
CA VAL A 57 -9.30 -10.10 11.17
C VAL A 57 -8.54 -9.10 10.30
N PHE A 58 -7.33 -8.70 10.70
CA PHE A 58 -6.47 -7.83 9.91
C PHE A 58 -6.20 -8.43 8.52
N ARG A 59 -5.86 -9.71 8.43
CA ARG A 59 -5.67 -10.40 7.14
C ARG A 59 -6.93 -10.38 6.27
N GLN A 60 -8.11 -10.61 6.85
CA GLN A 60 -9.38 -10.54 6.13
C GLN A 60 -9.63 -9.13 5.58
N LEU A 61 -9.40 -8.09 6.38
CA LEU A 61 -9.53 -6.70 5.95
C LEU A 61 -8.57 -6.36 4.81
N VAL A 62 -7.31 -6.82 4.87
CA VAL A 62 -6.34 -6.64 3.80
C VAL A 62 -6.78 -7.35 2.51
N VAL A 63 -7.22 -8.61 2.61
CA VAL A 63 -7.75 -9.35 1.43
C VAL A 63 -8.93 -8.62 0.82
N GLN A 64 -9.85 -8.13 1.63
CA GLN A 64 -11.00 -7.37 1.17
C GLN A 64 -10.58 -6.05 0.51
N ALA A 65 -9.65 -5.29 1.10
CA ALA A 65 -9.15 -4.06 0.52
C ALA A 65 -8.45 -4.29 -0.84
N LEU A 66 -7.78 -5.43 -1.00
CA LEU A 66 -7.04 -5.80 -2.21
C LEU A 66 -7.87 -6.56 -3.26
N SER A 67 -9.18 -6.70 -3.07
CA SER A 67 -10.06 -7.49 -3.95
C SER A 67 -10.33 -6.86 -5.32
N GLY A 68 -9.85 -5.64 -5.55
CA GLY A 68 -9.89 -4.98 -6.85
C GLY A 68 -9.03 -5.69 -7.91
N PRO A 69 -9.23 -5.35 -9.20
CA PRO A 69 -8.37 -5.85 -10.26
C PRO A 69 -6.91 -5.49 -9.99
N ALA A 70 -6.04 -6.43 -10.37
CA ALA A 70 -4.59 -6.30 -10.27
C ALA A 70 -4.07 -5.74 -11.60
#